data_AF-A0A151BYY3-F1
#
_entry.id   AF-A0A151BYY3-F1
#
_cell.length_a   1.000
_cell.length_b   1.000
_cell.length_c   1.000
_cell.angle_alpha   90.00
_cell.angle_beta   90.00
_cell.angle_gamma   90.00
#
_symmetry.space_group_name_H-M   'P 1'
#
loop_
_entity.id
_entity.type
_entity.pdbx_description
1 polymer ?
#
loop_
_entity_poly.entity_id
_entity_poly.type
_entity_poly.pdbx_seq_one_letter_code
_entity_poly.pdbx_strand_id
1 'polypeptide(L)'
;MSWTVSGGTIAPGASLGWWFSWGGNGDVGPQLIQAEPLGASGELTTVDVAEGLDANGHLTYYATVRNDGSQSVAFQWRGGGF
;
A
#
# COMPACT_ATOMS: atom_id res chain seq x y z
N MET A 1 -3.57 15.33 1.80
CA MET A 1 -2.45 15.23 0.82
C MET A 1 -2.46 13.85 0.18
N SER A 2 -2.29 13.72 -1.14
CA SER A 2 -2.18 12.41 -1.82
C SER A 2 -0.76 12.13 -2.29
N TRP A 3 -0.39 10.85 -2.34
CA TRP A 3 0.93 10.40 -2.75
C TRP A 3 0.85 9.13 -3.59
N THR A 4 1.87 8.93 -4.42
CA THR A 4 2.15 7.68 -5.12
C THR A 4 3.61 7.31 -4.90
N VAL A 5 3.89 6.01 -4.85
CA VAL A 5 5.25 5.49 -4.71
C VAL A 5 5.36 4.17 -5.46
N SER A 6 6.59 3.80 -5.83
CA SER A 6 6.86 2.58 -6.58
C SER A 6 6.19 1.36 -5.95
N GLY A 7 5.52 0.57 -6.78
CA GLY A 7 5.02 -0.75 -6.40
C GLY A 7 5.89 -1.85 -7.00
N GLY A 8 5.26 -2.92 -7.46
CA GLY A 8 5.93 -4.06 -8.04
C GLY A 8 5.06 -4.81 -9.03
N THR A 9 5.43 -6.05 -9.32
CA THR A 9 4.59 -6.99 -10.06
C THR A 9 4.22 -8.14 -9.14
N ILE A 10 2.93 -8.47 -9.09
CA ILE A 10 2.40 -9.53 -8.24
C ILE A 10 1.80 -10.65 -9.09
N ALA A 11 2.24 -11.89 -8.85
CA ALA A 11 1.76 -13.06 -9.57
C ALA A 11 0.30 -13.42 -9.17
N PRO A 12 -0.44 -14.17 -10.01
CA PRO A 12 -1.77 -14.68 -9.68
C PRO A 12 -1.80 -15.41 -8.34
N GLY A 13 -2.80 -15.12 -7.50
CA GLY A 13 -2.99 -15.76 -6.18
C GLY A 13 -1.95 -15.38 -5.12
N ALA A 14 -0.98 -14.52 -5.43
CA ALA A 14 0.02 -14.07 -4.48
C ALA A 14 -0.46 -12.87 -3.67
N SER A 15 0.15 -12.69 -2.49
CA SER A 15 0.03 -11.49 -1.66
C SER A 15 1.40 -10.86 -1.46
N LEU A 16 1.45 -9.52 -1.39
CA LEU A 16 2.64 -8.75 -1.10
C LEU A 16 2.35 -7.72 -0.02
N GLY A 17 3.10 -7.81 1.08
CA GLY A 17 3.11 -6.80 2.14
C GLY A 17 4.04 -5.65 1.79
N TRP A 18 3.64 -4.44 2.16
CA TRP A 18 4.42 -3.23 2.01
C TRP A 18 4.23 -2.33 3.23
N TRP A 19 5.24 -1.50 3.51
CA TRP A 19 5.21 -0.57 4.63
C TRP A 19 5.96 0.71 4.30
N PHE A 20 5.56 1.81 4.95
CA PHE A 20 6.27 3.08 4.87
C PHE A 20 6.09 3.92 6.13
N SER A 21 6.98 4.89 6.34
CA SER A 21 6.88 5.91 7.38
C SER A 21 7.28 7.28 6.83
N TRP A 22 6.71 8.35 7.38
CA TRP A 22 7.08 9.72 7.04
C TRP A 22 8.23 10.17 7.93
N GLY A 23 9.47 9.92 7.50
CA GLY A 23 10.65 10.38 8.24
C GLY A 23 10.61 11.90 8.48
N GLY A 24 10.70 12.32 9.76
CA GLY A 24 10.88 13.71 10.15
C GLY A 24 9.63 14.61 10.14
N ASN A 25 8.52 14.20 9.51
CA ASN A 25 7.27 14.97 9.49
C ASN A 25 6.27 14.56 10.60
N GLY A 26 6.61 13.57 11.43
CA GLY A 26 5.75 13.06 12.48
C GLY A 26 4.57 12.24 11.96
N ASP A 27 3.62 11.98 12.86
CA ASP A 27 2.32 11.40 12.54
C ASP A 27 1.55 12.32 11.57
N VAL A 28 1.18 11.81 10.39
CA VAL A 28 0.37 12.53 9.38
C VAL A 28 -1.09 12.09 9.37
N GLY A 29 -1.52 11.42 10.43
CA GLY A 29 -2.84 10.89 10.65
C GLY A 29 -3.17 9.67 9.79
N PRO A 30 -4.44 9.23 9.85
CA PRO A 30 -4.94 8.07 9.11
C PRO A 30 -4.67 8.16 7.61
N GLN A 31 -4.16 7.07 7.03
CA GLN A 31 -3.90 6.97 5.60
C GLN A 31 -4.81 5.94 4.94
N LEU A 32 -5.51 6.33 3.88
CA LEU A 32 -6.06 5.37 2.93
C LEU A 32 -4.92 4.88 2.03
N ILE A 33 -4.72 3.57 1.94
CA ILE A 33 -3.68 2.96 1.10
C ILE A 33 -4.32 1.98 0.15
N GLN A 34 -3.96 2.07 -1.13
CA GLN A 34 -4.46 1.17 -2.17
C GLN A 34 -3.35 0.81 -3.15
N ALA A 35 -3.35 -0.44 -3.61
CA ALA A 35 -2.60 -0.82 -4.80
C ALA A 35 -3.38 -0.42 -6.06
N GLU A 36 -2.81 0.47 -6.85
CA GLU A 36 -3.35 0.87 -8.15
C GLU A 36 -2.73 0.01 -9.26
N PRO A 37 -3.52 -0.79 -9.98
CA PRO A 37 -3.04 -1.51 -11.15
C PRO A 37 -2.57 -0.55 -12.24
N LEU A 38 -1.44 -0.84 -12.88
CA LEU A 38 -0.90 -0.06 -14.00
C LEU A 38 -1.36 -0.58 -15.37
N GLY A 39 -2.31 -1.52 -15.39
CA GLY A 39 -2.87 -2.12 -16.61
C GLY A 39 -4.34 -2.51 -16.43
N ALA A 40 -5.06 -2.62 -17.55
CA ALA A 40 -6.52 -2.77 -17.58
C ALA A 40 -7.06 -4.11 -17.04
N SER A 41 -6.21 -5.12 -16.85
CA SER A 41 -6.60 -6.48 -16.43
C SER A 41 -6.28 -6.79 -14.95
N GLY A 42 -6.00 -5.78 -14.13
CA GLY A 42 -5.60 -5.98 -12.74
C GLY A 42 -6.78 -6.24 -11.79
N GLU A 43 -6.88 -7.46 -11.25
CA GLU A 43 -7.80 -7.81 -10.16
C GLU A 43 -7.03 -7.78 -8.83
N LEU A 44 -6.70 -6.57 -8.37
CA LEU A 44 -5.97 -6.36 -7.12
C LEU A 44 -6.92 -5.95 -6.00
N THR A 45 -6.73 -6.57 -4.83
CA THR A 45 -7.43 -6.23 -3.60
C THR A 45 -6.41 -5.82 -2.54
N THR A 46 -6.59 -4.66 -1.91
CA THR A 46 -5.84 -4.31 -0.69
C THR A 46 -6.63 -4.86 0.50
N VAL A 47 -6.09 -5.85 1.20
CA VAL A 47 -6.86 -6.70 2.16
C VAL A 47 -6.54 -6.41 3.62
N ASP A 48 -5.34 -5.95 3.93
CA ASP A 48 -4.93 -5.58 5.29
C ASP A 48 -4.33 -4.18 5.24
N VAL A 49 -4.82 -3.27 6.08
CA VAL A 49 -4.24 -1.93 6.30
C VAL A 49 -4.13 -1.71 7.79
N ALA A 50 -2.94 -1.30 8.25
CA ALA A 50 -2.66 -1.12 9.67
C ALA A 50 -1.69 0.03 9.92
N GLU A 51 -1.71 0.51 11.16
CA GLU A 51 -0.79 1.50 11.70
C GLU A 51 -0.10 0.92 12.93
N GLY A 52 1.22 1.12 13.01
CA GLY A 52 2.01 0.82 14.19
C GLY A 52 2.66 2.09 14.72
N LEU A 53 2.34 2.45 15.96
CA LEU A 53 2.99 3.53 16.70
C LEU A 53 4.13 2.94 17.54
N ASP A 54 5.35 3.38 17.29
CA ASP A 54 6.50 2.96 18.09
C ASP A 54 6.60 3.74 19.42
N ALA A 55 7.55 3.34 20.28
CA ALA A 55 7.77 3.98 21.57
C ALA A 55 8.25 5.44 21.47
N ASN A 56 8.69 5.89 20.28
CA ASN A 56 9.14 7.24 20.00
C ASN A 56 8.02 8.11 19.40
N GLY A 57 6.82 7.57 19.22
CA GLY A 57 5.69 8.28 18.62
C GLY A 57 5.74 8.33 17.09
N HIS A 58 6.54 7.49 16.43
CA HIS A 58 6.54 7.38 14.97
C HIS A 58 5.50 6.37 14.49
N LEU A 59 4.68 6.80 13.53
CA LEU A 59 3.78 5.91 12.80
C LEU A 59 4.49 5.23 11.62
N THR A 60 4.32 3.92 11.56
CA THR A 60 4.56 3.12 10.35
C THR A 60 3.23 2.60 9.85
N TYR A 61 3.01 2.75 8.55
CA TYR A 61 1.81 2.28 7.87
C TYR A 61 2.12 1.00 7.12
N TYR A 62 1.19 0.07 7.16
CA TYR A 62 1.32 -1.25 6.54
C TYR A 62 0.13 -1.49 5.62
N ALA A 63 0.39 -2.13 4.48
CA ALA A 63 -0.66 -2.59 3.59
C ALA A 63 -0.28 -3.93 2.94
N THR A 64 -1.28 -4.79 2.73
CA THR A 64 -1.14 -6.03 1.93
C THR A 64 -2.00 -5.93 0.69
N VAL A 65 -1.37 -6.12 -0.48
CA VAL A 65 -2.09 -6.32 -1.75
C VAL A 65 -2.13 -7.80 -2.07
N ARG A 66 -3.27 -8.26 -2.56
CA ARG A 66 -3.48 -9.60 -3.10
C ARG A 66 -3.89 -9.49 -4.57
N ASN A 67 -3.36 -10.38 -5.40
CA ASN A 67 -3.81 -10.55 -6.77
C ASN A 67 -4.82 -11.69 -6.84
N ASP A 68 -6.09 -11.33 -7.00
CA ASP A 68 -7.21 -12.26 -7.09
C ASP A 68 -7.44 -12.77 -8.53
N GLY A 69 -6.73 -12.18 -9.50
CA GLY A 69 -6.86 -12.51 -10.91
C GLY A 69 -5.96 -13.65 -11.40
N SER A 70 -6.06 -13.92 -12.69
CA SER A 70 -5.36 -15.01 -13.38
C SER A 70 -4.05 -14.60 -14.07
N GLN A 71 -3.70 -13.30 -14.06
CA GLN A 71 -2.49 -12.77 -14.70
C GLN A 71 -1.62 -12.02 -13.70
N SER A 72 -0.31 -11.94 -13.95
CA SER A 72 0.57 -11.08 -13.18
C SER A 72 0.24 -9.62 -13.43
N VAL A 73 0.18 -8.81 -12.37
CA VAL A 73 -0.24 -7.41 -12.44
C VAL A 73 0.88 -6.51 -11.94
N ALA A 74 1.29 -5.54 -12.75
CA ALA A 74 2.12 -4.43 -12.32
C ALA A 74 1.25 -3.38 -11.62
N PHE A 75 1.73 -2.83 -10.51
CA PHE A 75 0.98 -1.88 -9.71
C PHE A 75 1.88 -0.82 -9.07
N GLN A 76 1.27 0.27 -8.62
CA GLN A 76 1.92 1.24 -7.73
C GLN A 76 1.11 1.40 -6.45
N TRP A 77 1.76 1.78 -5.36
CA TRP A 77 1.04 2.16 -4.15
C TRP A 77 0.60 3.61 -4.27
N ARG A 78 -0.65 3.86 -3.89
CA ARG A 78 -1.17 5.21 -3.71
C ARG A 78 -1.81 5.31 -2.34
N GLY A 79 -1.83 6.53 -1.84
CA GLY A 79 -2.60 6.82 -0.65
C GLY A 79 -2.73 8.29 -0.37
N GLY A 80 -3.29 8.57 0.80
CA GLY A 80 -3.46 9.92 1.28
C GLY A 80 -4.37 9.98 2.50
N GLY A 81 -4.27 11.11 3.20
CA GLY A 81 -5.14 11.52 4.29
C GLY A 81 -5.81 12.85 3.99
N PHE A 82 -6.85 13.18 4.76
CA PHE A 82 -7.56 14.46 4.69
C PHE A 82 -6.65 15.62 5.11
#